data_AF-A0A7Y8KA28-F1
#
_entry.id   AF-A0A7Y8KA28-F1
#
_cell.length_a   1.000
_cell.length_b   1.000
_cell.length_c   1.000
_cell.angle_alpha   90.00
_cell.angle_beta   90.00
_cell.angle_gamma   90.00
#
_symmetry.space_group_name_H-M   'P 1'
#
loop_
_entity.id
_entity.type
_entity.pdbx_description
1 polymer ?
#
loop_
_entity_poly.entity_id
_entity_poly.type
_entity_poly.pdbx_seq_one_letter_code
_entity_poly.pdbx_strand_id
1 'polypeptide(L)'
;MKTEQLRTLQTLRVLREQRAASQLAAQQQRCAQTHGALSEAKEQLRLHREAVAREAGEIYASLTEGLSVASWQAAQDRLRGLSDAEQLLEGDISQVSSTLQTQERERDLFRQERLNRQRQSDAWQSLLDGRENSERVAGELREEQGLGT
;
A
#
# COMPACT_ATOMS: atom_id res chain seq x y z
N MET A 1 24.87 4.80 33.80
CA MET A 1 24.51 5.60 32.59
C MET A 1 23.90 6.92 33.04
N LYS A 2 24.27 8.06 32.44
CA LYS A 2 23.69 9.38 32.77
C LYS A 2 22.30 9.54 32.14
N THR A 3 21.41 10.30 32.78
CA THR A 3 20.03 10.54 32.29
C THR A 3 20.01 11.20 30.92
N GLU A 4 20.96 12.10 30.65
CA GLU A 4 21.17 12.67 29.31
C GLU A 4 21.42 11.61 28.23
N GLN A 5 22.18 10.55 28.53
CA GLN A 5 22.42 9.46 27.58
C GLN A 5 21.14 8.67 27.30
N LEU A 6 20.27 8.49 28.31
CA LEU A 6 18.96 7.85 28.12
C LEU A 6 18.03 8.73 27.28
N ARG A 7 18.01 10.05 27.52
CA ARG A 7 17.28 11.03 26.68
C ARG A 7 17.71 10.93 25.23
N THR A 8 19.01 10.95 24.95
CA THR A 8 19.54 10.83 23.58
C THR A 8 19.12 9.52 22.92
N LEU A 9 19.21 8.39 23.62
CA LEU A 9 18.73 7.11 23.09
C LEU A 9 17.22 7.10 22.87
N GLN A 10 16.45 7.76 23.72
CA GLN A 10 15.01 7.88 23.57
C GLN A 10 14.64 8.71 22.34
N THR A 11 15.31 9.85 22.12
CA THR A 11 15.16 10.64 20.89
C THR A 11 15.44 9.79 19.64
N LEU A 12 16.49 8.96 19.65
CA LEU A 12 16.78 8.05 18.54
C LEU A 12 15.69 7.00 18.31
N ARG A 13 15.02 6.51 19.37
CA ARG A 13 13.90 5.56 19.24
C ARG A 13 12.67 6.23 18.63
N VAL A 14 12.32 7.43 19.10
CA VAL A 14 11.22 8.22 18.54
C VAL A 14 11.45 8.49 17.05
N LEU A 15 12.67 8.90 16.67
CA LEU A 15 13.02 9.11 15.26
C LEU A 15 12.88 7.83 14.41
N ARG A 16 13.19 6.66 14.97
CA ARG A 16 13.02 5.37 14.27
C ARG A 16 11.54 4.98 14.14
N GLU A 17 10.72 5.25 15.14
CA GLU A 17 9.26 5.08 15.07
C GLU A 17 8.67 5.98 14.00
N GLN A 18 9.02 7.27 13.99
CA GLN A 18 8.55 8.23 12.99
C GLN A 18 8.91 7.80 11.56
N ARG A 19 10.14 7.32 11.34
CA ARG A 19 10.55 6.78 10.04
C ARG A 19 9.72 5.56 9.63
N ALA A 20 9.42 4.66 10.58
CA ALA A 20 8.57 3.49 10.32
C ALA A 20 7.12 3.91 9.99
N ALA A 21 6.60 4.92 10.67
CA ALA A 21 5.28 5.49 10.37
C ALA A 21 5.23 6.09 8.97
N SER A 22 6.25 6.86 8.58
CA SER A 22 6.35 7.42 7.22
C SER A 22 6.46 6.34 6.15
N GLN A 23 7.22 5.25 6.40
CA GLN A 23 7.31 4.11 5.47
C GLN A 23 5.96 3.42 5.30
N LEU A 24 5.23 3.17 6.40
CA LEU A 24 3.89 2.60 6.35
C LEU A 24 2.93 3.49 5.55
N ALA A 25 2.95 4.81 5.79
CA ALA A 25 2.10 5.76 5.07
C ALA A 25 2.40 5.76 3.57
N ALA A 26 3.68 5.76 3.18
CA ALA A 26 4.08 5.67 1.79
C ALA A 26 3.61 4.36 1.15
N GLN A 27 3.68 3.23 1.87
CA GLN A 27 3.20 1.95 1.36
C GLN A 27 1.67 1.91 1.22
N GLN A 28 0.94 2.50 2.16
CA GLN A 28 -0.52 2.62 2.08
C GLN A 28 -0.95 3.43 0.85
N GLN A 29 -0.24 4.53 0.56
CA GLN A 29 -0.48 5.32 -0.64
C GLN A 29 -0.24 4.51 -1.92
N ARG A 30 0.85 3.73 -1.99
CA ARG A 30 1.12 2.84 -3.14
C ARG A 30 0.01 1.82 -3.33
N CYS A 31 -0.40 1.14 -2.25
CA CYS A 31 -1.51 0.18 -2.31
C CYS A 31 -2.78 0.84 -2.85
N ALA A 32 -3.11 2.05 -2.38
CA ALA A 32 -4.29 2.78 -2.84
C ALA A 32 -4.21 3.13 -4.34
N GLN A 33 -3.03 3.56 -4.81
CA GLN A 33 -2.80 3.83 -6.24
C GLN A 33 -2.94 2.56 -7.09
N THR A 34 -2.37 1.44 -6.64
CA THR A 34 -2.47 0.16 -7.36
C THR A 34 -3.89 -0.43 -7.32
N HIS A 35 -4.66 -0.22 -6.23
CA HIS A 35 -6.10 -0.50 -6.20
C HIS A 35 -6.85 0.31 -7.26
N GLY A 36 -6.54 1.60 -7.39
CA GLY A 36 -7.08 2.46 -8.45
C GLY A 36 -6.77 1.92 -9.86
N ALA A 37 -5.52 1.58 -10.12
CA ALA A 37 -5.09 0.99 -11.39
C ALA A 37 -5.79 -0.36 -11.67
N LEU A 38 -6.00 -1.19 -10.66
CA LEU A 38 -6.74 -2.45 -10.81
C LEU A 38 -8.20 -2.21 -11.18
N SER A 39 -8.84 -1.22 -10.55
CA SER A 39 -10.21 -0.83 -10.88
C SER A 39 -10.31 -0.32 -12.32
N GLU A 40 -9.35 0.50 -12.75
CA GLU A 40 -9.29 1.01 -14.11
C GLU A 40 -9.08 -0.12 -15.13
N ALA A 41 -8.13 -1.03 -14.90
CA ALA A 41 -7.89 -2.18 -15.79
C ALA A 41 -9.12 -3.08 -15.92
N LYS A 42 -9.84 -3.33 -14.82
CA LYS A 42 -11.11 -4.07 -14.83
C LYS A 42 -12.20 -3.36 -15.62
N GLU A 43 -12.29 -2.05 -15.50
CA GLU A 43 -13.26 -1.26 -16.27
C GLU A 43 -12.92 -1.26 -17.76
N GLN A 44 -11.64 -1.16 -18.13
CA GLN A 44 -11.21 -1.28 -19.53
C GLN A 44 -11.58 -2.65 -20.12
N LEU A 45 -11.35 -3.75 -19.39
CA LEU A 45 -11.78 -5.08 -19.83
C LEU A 45 -13.30 -5.17 -19.98
N ARG A 46 -14.07 -4.56 -19.07
CA ARG A 46 -15.54 -4.53 -19.14
C ARG A 46 -16.01 -3.81 -20.40
N LEU A 47 -15.49 -2.61 -20.66
CA LEU A 47 -15.80 -1.81 -21.85
C LEU A 47 -15.39 -2.51 -23.14
N HIS A 48 -14.23 -3.18 -23.14
CA HIS A 48 -13.77 -3.99 -24.27
C HIS A 48 -14.77 -5.10 -24.59
N ARG A 49 -15.17 -5.90 -23.60
CA ARG A 49 -16.15 -6.97 -23.78
C ARG A 49 -17.50 -6.47 -24.29
N GLU A 50 -17.94 -5.29 -23.84
CA GLU A 50 -19.15 -4.65 -24.38
C GLU A 50 -19.00 -4.24 -25.84
N ALA A 51 -17.83 -3.74 -26.24
CA ALA A 51 -17.52 -3.43 -27.64
C ALA A 51 -17.50 -4.71 -28.49
N VAL A 52 -16.87 -5.79 -28.01
CA VAL A 52 -16.86 -7.10 -28.69
C VAL A 52 -18.29 -7.62 -28.89
N ALA A 53 -19.13 -7.57 -27.85
CA ALA A 53 -20.51 -8.04 -27.94
C ALA A 53 -21.32 -7.23 -28.96
N ARG A 54 -21.11 -5.90 -29.02
CA ARG A 54 -21.75 -5.03 -30.01
C ARG A 54 -21.33 -5.38 -31.43
N GLU A 55 -20.01 -5.49 -31.68
CA GLU A 55 -19.48 -5.82 -33.00
C GLU A 55 -19.92 -7.21 -33.46
N ALA A 56 -19.92 -8.20 -32.57
CA ALA A 56 -20.46 -9.53 -32.87
C ALA A 56 -21.95 -9.49 -33.26
N GLY A 57 -22.74 -8.65 -32.58
CA GLY A 57 -24.16 -8.42 -32.92
C GLY A 57 -24.34 -7.78 -34.30
N GLU A 58 -23.53 -6.78 -34.64
CA GLU A 58 -23.55 -6.12 -35.96
C GLU A 58 -23.17 -7.09 -37.07
N ILE A 59 -22.14 -7.92 -36.86
CA ILE A 59 -21.74 -8.98 -37.79
C ILE A 59 -22.85 -10.00 -37.98
N TYR A 60 -23.51 -10.42 -36.90
CA TYR A 60 -24.63 -11.37 -36.97
C TYR A 60 -25.82 -10.80 -37.74
N ALA A 61 -26.21 -9.55 -37.48
CA ALA A 61 -27.26 -8.88 -38.24
C ALA A 61 -26.92 -8.81 -39.74
N SER A 62 -25.69 -8.41 -40.05
CA SER A 62 -25.22 -8.30 -41.43
C SER A 62 -25.13 -9.68 -42.14
N LEU A 63 -24.85 -10.77 -41.40
CA LEU A 63 -24.92 -12.14 -41.92
C LEU A 63 -26.35 -12.52 -42.35
N THR A 64 -27.37 -12.12 -41.58
CA THR A 64 -28.77 -12.40 -41.92
C THR A 64 -29.26 -11.66 -43.17
N GLU A 65 -28.61 -10.55 -43.53
CA GLU A 65 -28.92 -9.74 -44.71
C GLU A 65 -28.14 -10.18 -45.97
N GLY A 66 -27.23 -11.15 -45.86
CA GLY A 66 -26.42 -11.65 -46.97
C GLY A 66 -25.08 -10.93 -47.09
N LEU A 67 -24.12 -11.37 -46.28
CA LEU A 67 -22.77 -10.81 -46.25
C LEU A 67 -21.89 -11.33 -47.40
N SER A 68 -21.04 -10.49 -47.98
CA SER A 68 -20.04 -10.94 -48.96
C SER A 68 -18.92 -11.74 -48.28
N VAL A 69 -18.27 -12.66 -49.01
CA VAL A 69 -17.14 -13.44 -48.46
C VAL A 69 -16.00 -12.55 -47.95
N ALA A 70 -15.69 -11.47 -48.67
CA ALA A 70 -14.64 -10.53 -48.28
C ALA A 70 -14.99 -9.77 -46.98
N SER A 71 -16.24 -9.33 -46.83
CA SER A 71 -16.69 -8.68 -45.60
C SER A 71 -16.75 -9.65 -44.41
N TRP A 72 -17.02 -10.93 -44.67
CA TRP A 72 -17.01 -11.98 -43.64
C TRP A 72 -15.59 -12.25 -43.14
N GLN A 73 -14.63 -12.36 -44.05
CA GLN A 73 -13.22 -12.53 -43.70
C GLN A 73 -12.71 -11.32 -42.90
N ALA A 74 -13.02 -10.10 -43.33
CA ALA A 74 -12.66 -8.90 -42.59
C ALA A 74 -13.28 -8.86 -41.17
N ALA A 75 -14.53 -9.33 -41.03
CA ALA A 75 -15.19 -9.44 -39.73
C ALA A 75 -14.51 -10.48 -38.83
N GLN A 76 -14.10 -11.63 -39.38
CA GLN A 76 -13.33 -12.63 -38.62
C GLN A 76 -11.97 -12.10 -38.15
N ASP A 77 -11.26 -11.37 -39.01
CA ASP A 77 -9.96 -10.78 -38.65
C ASP A 77 -10.11 -9.72 -37.55
N ARG A 78 -11.17 -8.90 -37.59
CA ARG A 78 -11.49 -7.97 -36.50
C ARG A 78 -11.79 -8.68 -35.19
N LEU A 79 -12.63 -9.72 -35.21
CA LEU A 79 -12.94 -10.52 -34.01
C LEU A 79 -11.69 -11.19 -33.42
N ARG A 80 -10.74 -11.65 -34.26
CA ARG A 80 -9.44 -12.14 -33.79
C ARG A 80 -8.64 -11.04 -33.10
N GLY A 81 -8.51 -9.87 -33.72
CA GLY A 81 -7.81 -8.74 -33.11
C GLY A 81 -8.40 -8.32 -31.76
N LEU A 82 -9.74 -8.36 -31.63
CA LEU A 82 -10.41 -8.10 -30.36
C LEU A 82 -10.15 -9.18 -29.30
N SER A 83 -10.10 -10.45 -29.71
CA SER A 83 -9.75 -11.56 -28.82
C SER A 83 -8.31 -11.43 -28.31
N ASP A 84 -7.38 -11.06 -29.18
CA ASP A 84 -5.98 -10.85 -28.81
C ASP A 84 -5.85 -9.66 -27.84
N ALA A 85 -6.59 -8.58 -28.08
CA ALA A 85 -6.67 -7.44 -27.16
C ALA A 85 -7.29 -7.80 -25.81
N GLU A 86 -8.31 -8.68 -25.78
CA GLU A 86 -8.89 -9.15 -24.51
C GLU A 86 -7.85 -9.90 -23.67
N GLN A 87 -7.05 -10.78 -24.28
CA GLN A 87 -5.99 -11.50 -23.59
C GLN A 87 -4.93 -10.56 -22.98
N LEU A 88 -4.59 -9.48 -23.68
CA LEU A 88 -3.68 -8.46 -23.14
C LEU A 88 -4.27 -7.77 -21.90
N LEU A 89 -5.55 -7.37 -21.97
CA LEU A 89 -6.25 -6.73 -20.84
C LEU A 89 -6.37 -7.68 -19.63
N GLU A 90 -6.64 -8.97 -19.85
CA GLU A 90 -6.64 -9.98 -18.79
C GLU A 90 -5.24 -10.18 -18.18
N GLY A 91 -4.21 -10.13 -19.01
CA GLY A 91 -2.81 -10.14 -18.60
C GLY A 91 -2.48 -8.95 -17.69
N ASP A 92 -2.88 -7.74 -18.09
CA ASP A 92 -2.68 -6.51 -17.31
C ASP A 92 -3.38 -6.58 -15.95
N ILE A 93 -4.63 -7.03 -15.91
CA ILE A 93 -5.36 -7.24 -14.64
C ILE A 93 -4.61 -8.23 -13.74
N SER A 94 -4.13 -9.33 -14.31
CA SER A 94 -3.40 -10.36 -13.56
C SER A 94 -2.09 -9.80 -12.98
N GLN A 95 -1.34 -9.03 -13.77
CA GLN A 95 -0.11 -8.38 -13.35
C GLN A 95 -0.35 -7.34 -12.24
N VAL A 96 -1.35 -6.47 -12.41
CA VAL A 96 -1.69 -5.45 -11.41
C VAL A 96 -2.19 -6.11 -10.12
N SER A 97 -3.01 -7.17 -10.22
CA SER A 97 -3.48 -7.92 -9.06
C SER A 97 -2.34 -8.60 -8.29
N SER A 98 -1.38 -9.20 -8.99
CA SER A 98 -0.18 -9.80 -8.37
C SER A 98 0.69 -8.75 -7.67
N THR A 99 0.87 -7.60 -8.33
CA THR A 99 1.59 -6.44 -7.77
C THR A 99 0.92 -5.95 -6.49
N LEU A 100 -0.40 -5.78 -6.53
CA LEU A 100 -1.19 -5.34 -5.38
C LEU A 100 -1.07 -6.31 -4.21
N GLN A 101 -1.18 -7.61 -4.47
CA GLN A 101 -1.03 -8.63 -3.43
C GLN A 101 0.34 -8.55 -2.75
N THR A 102 1.40 -8.32 -3.52
CA THR A 102 2.76 -8.15 -2.98
C THR A 102 2.85 -6.90 -2.11
N GLN A 103 2.33 -5.77 -2.59
CA GLN A 103 2.32 -4.52 -1.85
C GLN A 103 1.51 -4.58 -0.54
N GLU A 104 0.39 -5.31 -0.53
CA GLU A 104 -0.43 -5.50 0.67
C GLU A 104 0.29 -6.33 1.72
N ARG A 105 1.03 -7.38 1.31
CA ARG A 105 1.90 -8.15 2.22
C ARG A 105 2.98 -7.27 2.83
N GLU A 106 3.63 -6.44 2.02
CA GLU A 106 4.64 -5.48 2.50
C GLU A 106 4.04 -4.45 3.47
N ARG A 107 2.82 -3.95 3.20
CA ARG A 107 2.09 -3.05 4.10
C ARG A 107 1.89 -3.69 5.46
N ASP A 108 1.52 -4.97 5.50
CA ASP A 108 1.31 -5.68 6.75
C ASP A 108 2.61 -5.88 7.53
N LEU A 109 3.74 -6.11 6.84
CA LEU A 109 5.08 -6.12 7.46
C LEU A 109 5.42 -4.77 8.08
N PHE A 110 5.26 -3.65 7.35
CA PHE A 110 5.52 -2.32 7.90
C PHE A 110 4.60 -1.99 9.07
N ARG A 111 3.34 -2.45 9.04
CA ARG A 111 2.40 -2.27 10.15
C ARG A 111 2.89 -2.95 11.42
N GLN A 112 3.33 -4.21 11.31
CA GLN A 112 3.88 -4.96 12.45
C GLN A 112 5.16 -4.30 12.98
N GLU A 113 6.05 -3.90 12.08
CA GLU A 113 7.32 -3.27 12.43
C GLU A 113 7.12 -1.94 13.17
N ARG A 114 6.19 -1.09 12.68
CA ARG A 114 5.81 0.16 13.36
C ARG A 114 5.24 -0.11 14.75
N LEU A 115 4.30 -1.05 14.88
CA LEU A 115 3.69 -1.39 16.18
C LEU A 115 4.75 -1.83 17.19
N ASN A 116 5.72 -2.65 16.77
CA ASN A 116 6.82 -3.08 17.62
C ASN A 116 7.71 -1.91 18.05
N ARG A 117 8.05 -0.99 17.13
CA ARG A 117 8.83 0.21 17.45
C ARG A 117 8.10 1.16 18.38
N GLN A 118 6.80 1.35 18.17
CA GLN A 118 5.97 2.18 19.02
C GLN A 118 5.96 1.63 20.46
N ARG A 119 5.65 0.34 20.64
CA ARG A 119 5.69 -0.30 21.97
C ARG A 119 7.04 -0.16 22.66
N GLN A 120 8.14 -0.30 21.92
CA GLN A 120 9.47 -0.09 22.47
C GLN A 120 9.68 1.37 22.90
N SER A 121 9.30 2.32 22.05
CA SER A 121 9.42 3.75 22.35
C SER A 121 8.64 4.13 23.61
N ASP A 122 7.40 3.63 23.73
CA ASP A 122 6.52 3.90 24.86
C ASP A 122 7.08 3.31 26.16
N ALA A 123 7.53 2.05 26.12
CA ALA A 123 8.14 1.39 27.28
C ALA A 123 9.41 2.11 27.77
N TRP A 124 10.26 2.56 26.85
CA TRP A 124 11.46 3.32 27.20
C TRP A 124 11.14 4.72 27.71
N GLN A 125 10.08 5.35 27.21
CA GLN A 125 9.61 6.63 27.72
C GLN A 125 9.20 6.50 29.20
N SER A 126 8.37 5.49 29.53
CA SER A 126 7.94 5.27 30.91
C SER A 126 9.11 5.00 31.87
N LEU A 127 10.14 4.28 31.43
CA LEU A 127 11.35 4.05 32.22
C LEU A 127 12.16 5.32 32.43
N LEU A 128 12.26 6.18 31.41
CA LEU A 128 12.95 7.46 31.52
C LEU A 128 12.21 8.39 32.49
N ASP A 129 10.89 8.52 32.35
CA ASP A 129 10.06 9.35 33.22
C ASP A 129 10.17 8.91 34.69
N GLY A 130 10.13 7.60 34.95
CA GLY A 130 10.30 7.04 36.29
C GLY A 130 11.67 7.35 36.89
N ARG A 131 12.73 7.32 36.07
CA ARG A 131 14.08 7.67 36.50
C ARG A 131 14.21 9.17 36.78
N GLU A 132 13.72 10.02 35.89
CA GLU A 132 13.75 11.47 36.07
C GLU A 132 13.00 11.90 37.33
N ASN A 133 11.84 11.30 37.59
CA ASN A 133 11.11 11.53 38.82
C ASN A 133 11.90 11.08 40.07
N SER A 134 12.58 9.93 40.01
CA SER A 134 13.41 9.44 41.12
C SER A 134 14.61 10.36 41.39
N GLU A 135 15.26 10.86 40.33
CA GLU A 135 16.38 11.81 40.45
C GLU A 135 15.92 13.15 41.01
N ARG A 136 14.73 13.64 40.60
CA ARG A 136 14.10 14.84 41.16
C ARG A 136 13.84 14.70 42.66
N VAL A 137 13.15 13.63 43.08
CA VAL A 137 12.85 13.37 44.49
C VAL A 137 14.13 13.24 45.33
N ALA A 138 15.17 12.57 44.80
CA ALA A 138 16.46 12.47 45.48
C ALA A 138 17.25 13.79 45.53
N GLY A 139 16.97 14.73 44.62
CA GLY A 139 17.47 16.10 44.68
C GLY A 139 16.78 16.90 45.78
N GLU A 140 15.44 16.89 45.77
CA GLU A 140 14.58 17.55 46.77
C GLU A 140 14.94 17.09 48.20
N LEU A 141 15.08 15.78 48.43
CA LEU A 141 15.48 15.23 49.73
C LEU A 141 16.87 15.69 50.20
N ARG A 142 17.82 15.90 49.27
CA ARG A 142 19.16 16.38 49.61
C ARG A 142 19.16 17.86 49.97
N GLU A 143 18.34 18.65 49.29
CA GLU A 143 18.10 20.06 49.59
C GLU A 143 17.43 20.21 50.98
N GLU A 144 16.41 19.41 51.27
CA GLU A 144 15.71 19.39 52.56
C GLU A 144 16.62 19.00 53.74
N GLN A 145 17.58 18.09 53.51
CA GLN A 145 18.54 17.65 54.52
C GLN A 145 19.70 18.63 54.74
N GLY A 146 19.73 19.78 54.06
CA GLY A 146 20.80 20.76 54.16
C GLY A 146 22.15 20.25 53.64
N LEU A 147 22.15 19.17 52.84
CA LEU A 147 23.33 18.58 52.22
C LEU A 147 23.71 19.26 50.89
N GLY A 148 23.19 20.47 50.65
CA GLY A 148 23.53 21.28 49.48
C GLY A 148 24.87 22.00 49.68
N THR A 149 25.88 21.60 48.92
CA THR A 149 26.98 22.48 48.48
C THR A 149 26.69 23.00 47.09
#